data_AF-A0A7J9ZUV7-F1
#
_entry.id   AF-A0A7J9ZUV7-F1
#
_cell.length_a   1.000
_cell.length_b   1.000
_cell.length_c   1.000
_cell.angle_alpha   90.00
_cell.angle_beta   90.00
_cell.angle_gamma   90.00
#
_symmetry.space_group_name_H-M   'P 1'
#
loop_
_entity.id
_entity.type
_entity.pdbx_description
1 polymer ?
#
loop_
_entity_poly.entity_id
_entity_poly.type
_entity_poly.pdbx_seq_one_letter_code
_entity_poly.pdbx_strand_id
1 'polypeptide(L)'
;MGDDVPYRIGSTVEIPVSWSTDDAPYLRYVGGEPRPPTPARTVVEAWRDELAAAKRTGTLCMITIHPWMSGRPARIGLLAELLAEAAADPELSVGTAGELAEHHTNAVKETLTVPIDELGRPDGTA
;
A
#
# COMPACT_ATOMS: atom_id res chain seq x y z
N MET A 1 -9.41 7.16 7.96
CA MET A 1 -8.96 6.37 6.81
C MET A 1 -9.84 6.77 5.64
N GLY A 2 -9.27 6.83 4.43
CA GLY A 2 -10.01 7.18 3.21
C GLY A 2 -10.69 5.97 2.60
N ASP A 3 -10.95 6.05 1.29
CA ASP A 3 -11.36 4.93 0.45
C ASP A 3 -10.20 3.93 0.24
N ASP A 4 -10.48 2.76 -0.35
CA ASP A 4 -9.49 1.74 -0.71
C ASP A 4 -8.86 2.00 -2.09
N VAL A 5 -9.34 3.01 -2.82
CA VAL A 5 -8.82 3.45 -4.13
C VAL A 5 -8.53 4.96 -4.14
N PRO A 6 -7.63 5.46 -5.01
CA PRO A 6 -7.45 6.90 -5.21
C PRO A 6 -8.75 7.62 -5.59
N TYR A 7 -8.93 8.85 -5.10
CA TYR A 7 -10.11 9.68 -5.38
C TYR A 7 -9.76 11.16 -5.44
N ARG A 8 -10.69 12.01 -5.90
CA ARG A 8 -10.49 13.46 -5.99
C ARG A 8 -11.08 14.23 -4.82
N ILE A 9 -10.32 15.19 -4.33
CA ILE A 9 -10.78 16.25 -3.42
C ILE A 9 -10.57 17.59 -4.15
N GLY A 10 -11.61 18.07 -4.81
CA GLY A 10 -11.50 19.20 -5.74
C GLY A 10 -10.57 18.87 -6.90
N SER A 11 -9.54 19.67 -7.12
CA SER A 11 -8.53 19.43 -8.18
C SER A 11 -7.41 18.47 -7.77
N THR A 12 -7.33 18.09 -6.50
CA THR A 12 -6.24 17.26 -5.96
C THR A 12 -6.65 15.79 -5.94
N VAL A 13 -5.74 14.91 -6.37
CA VAL A 13 -5.90 13.46 -6.19
C VAL A 13 -5.38 13.08 -4.81
N GLU A 14 -6.23 12.43 -4.02
CA GLU A 14 -5.89 11.83 -2.74
C GLU A 14 -5.46 10.37 -2.96
N ILE A 15 -4.30 10.00 -2.41
CA ILE A 15 -3.82 8.63 -2.39
C ILE A 15 -4.00 8.10 -0.97
N PRO A 16 -4.99 7.24 -0.72
CA PRO A 16 -5.33 6.84 0.64
C PRO A 16 -4.23 6.00 1.29
N VAL A 17 -4.12 6.15 2.62
CA VAL A 17 -3.24 5.37 3.49
C VAL A 17 -4.06 4.57 4.50
N SER A 18 -3.50 3.48 5.01
CA SER A 18 -4.11 2.64 6.07
C SER A 18 -3.19 2.48 7.27
N TRP A 19 -3.78 2.42 8.46
CA TRP A 19 -3.05 2.07 9.69
C TRP A 19 -2.69 0.58 9.76
N SER A 20 -3.40 -0.30 9.02
CA SER A 20 -3.07 -1.74 8.98
C SER A 20 -1.74 -1.99 8.26
N THR A 21 -1.38 -1.11 7.30
CA THR A 21 -0.17 -1.19 6.48
C THR A 21 0.91 -0.17 6.89
N ASP A 22 0.82 0.40 8.10
CA ASP A 22 1.85 1.27 8.71
C ASP A 22 2.68 0.48 9.73
N ASP A 23 4.00 0.63 9.74
CA ASP A 23 4.87 0.00 10.74
C ASP A 23 4.78 0.62 12.13
N ALA A 24 4.40 1.90 12.25
CA ALA A 24 4.46 2.64 13.50
C ALA A 24 3.58 2.04 14.62
N PRO A 25 2.31 1.65 14.38
CA PRO A 25 1.47 1.03 15.41
C PRO A 25 2.03 -0.28 15.99
N TYR A 26 2.87 -0.99 15.22
CA TYR A 26 3.37 -2.32 15.57
C TYR A 26 4.80 -2.32 16.08
N LEU A 27 5.68 -1.50 15.48
CA LEU A 27 7.12 -1.58 15.70
C LEU A 27 7.68 -0.43 16.54
N ARG A 28 6.93 0.65 16.72
CA ARG A 28 7.36 1.79 17.53
C ARG A 28 7.43 1.39 19.00
N TYR A 29 8.59 1.62 19.61
CA TYR A 29 8.80 1.51 21.04
C TYR A 29 9.85 2.52 21.46
N VAL A 30 9.41 3.62 22.07
CA VAL A 30 10.28 4.70 22.56
C VAL A 30 10.29 4.78 24.09
N GLY A 31 9.57 3.89 24.76
CA GLY A 31 9.42 3.84 26.21
C GLY A 31 8.07 4.41 26.66
N GLY A 32 7.35 3.66 27.49
CA GLY A 32 6.04 4.03 28.00
C GLY A 32 4.86 3.34 27.30
N GLU A 33 5.11 2.59 26.23
CA GLU A 33 4.10 1.75 25.60
C GLU A 33 3.74 0.54 26.49
N PRO A 34 2.46 0.13 26.55
CA PRO A 34 2.01 -0.96 27.43
C PRO A 34 2.40 -2.36 26.94
N ARG A 35 3.01 -2.48 25.76
CA ARG A 35 3.38 -3.74 25.13
C ARG A 35 4.70 -3.62 24.37
N PRO A 36 5.46 -4.73 24.24
CA PRO A 36 6.61 -4.76 23.35
C PRO A 36 6.19 -4.63 21.87
N PRO A 37 7.14 -4.33 20.97
CA PRO A 37 6.92 -4.41 19.52
C PRO A 37 6.39 -5.77 19.09
N THR A 38 5.49 -5.77 18.11
CA THR A 38 5.03 -6.99 17.44
C THR A 38 6.21 -7.64 16.69
N PRO A 39 6.30 -8.99 16.64
CA PRO A 39 7.28 -9.66 15.80
C PRO A 39 7.17 -9.20 14.33
N ALA A 40 8.28 -8.76 13.74
CA ALA A 40 8.28 -8.17 12.40
C ALA A 40 7.75 -9.13 11.33
N ARG A 41 8.01 -10.44 11.47
CA ARG A 41 7.44 -11.46 10.57
C ARG A 41 5.91 -11.43 10.59
N THR A 42 5.28 -11.30 11.75
CA THR A 42 3.81 -11.22 11.85
C THR A 42 3.27 -9.97 11.15
N VAL A 43 3.96 -8.84 11.25
CA VAL A 43 3.57 -7.60 10.57
C VAL A 43 3.67 -7.76 9.05
N VAL A 44 4.79 -8.28 8.55
CA VAL A 44 5.01 -8.46 7.10
C VAL A 44 4.08 -9.52 6.51
N GLU A 45 3.78 -10.62 7.23
CA GLU A 45 2.78 -11.59 6.77
C GLU A 45 1.38 -10.95 6.67
N ALA A 46 0.98 -10.10 7.63
CA ALA A 46 -0.29 -9.38 7.54
C ALA A 46 -0.32 -8.43 6.32
N TRP A 47 0.79 -7.77 5.99
CA TRP A 47 0.87 -6.95 4.77
C TRP A 47 0.86 -7.78 3.49
N ARG A 48 1.41 -9.00 3.51
CA ARG A 48 1.27 -9.95 2.40
C ARG A 48 -0.20 -10.33 2.19
N ASP A 49 -0.96 -10.54 3.26
CA ASP A 49 -2.41 -10.79 3.19
C ASP A 49 -3.17 -9.59 2.62
N GLU A 50 -2.83 -8.36 3.04
CA GLU A 50 -3.41 -7.11 2.50
C GLU A 50 -3.08 -6.92 1.02
N LEU A 51 -1.85 -7.20 0.59
CA LEU A 51 -1.46 -7.16 -0.82
C LEU A 51 -2.24 -8.18 -1.64
N ALA A 52 -2.39 -9.41 -1.13
CA ALA A 52 -3.18 -10.45 -1.78
C ALA A 52 -4.67 -10.09 -1.85
N ALA A 53 -5.21 -9.44 -0.81
CA ALA A 53 -6.57 -8.92 -0.82
C ALA A 53 -6.75 -7.83 -1.86
N ALA A 54 -5.86 -6.83 -1.87
CA ALA A 54 -5.84 -5.74 -2.83
C ALA A 54 -5.80 -6.23 -4.28
N LYS A 55 -4.98 -7.25 -4.56
CA LYS A 55 -4.96 -7.92 -5.88
C LYS A 55 -6.33 -8.50 -6.27
N ARG A 56 -7.02 -9.19 -5.34
CA ARG A 56 -8.33 -9.79 -5.61
C ARG A 56 -9.44 -8.75 -5.74
N THR A 57 -9.32 -7.61 -5.06
CA THR A 57 -10.35 -6.57 -4.99
C THR A 57 -10.04 -5.33 -5.82
N GLY A 58 -8.92 -5.32 -6.55
CA GLY A 58 -8.53 -4.19 -7.42
C GLY A 58 -8.32 -2.88 -6.66
N THR A 59 -7.89 -2.98 -5.39
CA THR A 59 -7.69 -1.82 -4.51
C THR A 59 -6.22 -1.48 -4.33
N LEU A 60 -5.93 -0.34 -3.70
CA LEU A 60 -4.57 0.10 -3.38
C LEU A 60 -4.06 -0.58 -2.10
N CYS A 61 -2.86 -1.15 -2.15
CA CYS A 61 -2.09 -1.51 -0.96
C CYS A 61 -0.94 -0.50 -0.74
N MET A 62 -1.15 0.48 0.14
CA MET A 62 -0.16 1.51 0.47
C MET A 62 0.61 1.15 1.75
N ILE A 63 1.84 0.68 1.61
CA ILE A 63 2.70 0.33 2.76
C ILE A 63 3.45 1.58 3.23
N THR A 64 3.24 1.97 4.49
CA THR A 64 3.91 3.10 5.14
C THR A 64 5.00 2.60 6.08
N ILE A 65 6.23 3.08 5.89
CA ILE A 65 7.38 2.64 6.68
C ILE A 65 8.19 3.82 7.21
N HIS A 66 8.88 3.59 8.32
CA HIS A 66 9.83 4.54 8.87
C HIS A 66 11.24 3.95 8.93
N PRO A 67 12.27 4.63 8.37
CA PRO A 67 13.63 4.08 8.30
C PRO A 67 14.20 3.62 9.65
N TRP A 68 13.93 4.35 10.73
CA TRP A 68 14.46 4.04 12.06
C TRP A 68 13.78 2.81 12.72
N MET A 69 12.63 2.38 12.19
CA MET A 69 11.87 1.21 12.63
C MET A 69 12.10 0.02 11.70
N SER A 70 11.63 0.09 10.46
CA SER A 70 11.73 -1.01 9.48
C SER A 70 13.12 -1.18 8.89
N GLY A 71 14.01 -0.19 9.00
CA GLY A 71 15.39 -0.28 8.51
C GLY A 71 16.34 -1.17 9.32
N ARG A 72 15.86 -1.85 10.39
CA ARG A 72 16.69 -2.83 11.10
C ARG A 72 16.95 -4.06 10.21
N PRO A 73 18.13 -4.68 10.23
CA PRO A 73 18.53 -5.70 9.25
C PRO A 73 17.52 -6.85 9.05
N ALA A 74 16.98 -7.41 10.13
CA ALA A 74 16.00 -8.50 10.03
C ALA A 74 14.64 -8.05 9.45
N ARG A 75 14.29 -6.77 9.58
CA ARG A 75 13.00 -6.20 9.16
C ARG A 75 13.06 -5.77 7.70
N ILE A 76 14.13 -5.09 7.32
CA ILE A 76 14.33 -4.68 5.92
C ILE A 76 14.51 -5.88 4.99
N GLY A 77 15.09 -7.00 5.48
CA GLY A 77 15.14 -8.26 4.75
C GLY A 77 13.75 -8.81 4.42
N LEU A 78 12.86 -8.85 5.41
CA LEU A 78 11.47 -9.29 5.22
C LEU A 78 10.69 -8.34 4.27
N LEU A 79 10.90 -7.03 4.40
CA LEU A 79 10.28 -6.07 3.49
C LEU A 79 10.79 -6.25 2.05
N ALA A 80 12.09 -6.51 1.87
CA ALA A 80 12.66 -6.77 0.56
C ALA A 80 12.07 -8.03 -0.09
N GLU A 81 11.82 -9.09 0.69
CA GLU A 81 11.12 -10.29 0.22
C GLU A 81 9.70 -9.95 -0.28
N LEU A 82 8.90 -9.24 0.53
CA LEU A 82 7.54 -8.84 0.14
C LEU A 82 7.52 -7.95 -1.12
N LEU A 83 8.41 -6.96 -1.20
CA LEU A 83 8.48 -6.07 -2.37
C LEU A 83 8.96 -6.81 -3.63
N ALA A 84 9.87 -7.79 -3.48
CA ALA A 84 10.30 -8.62 -4.59
C ALA A 84 9.17 -9.53 -5.10
N GLU A 85 8.34 -10.09 -4.20
CA GLU A 85 7.13 -10.83 -4.55
C GLU A 85 6.15 -9.95 -5.33
N ALA A 86 5.89 -8.73 -4.82
CA ALA A 86 4.99 -7.79 -5.48
C ALA A 86 5.49 -7.38 -6.88
N ALA A 87 6.79 -7.11 -7.02
CA ALA A 87 7.40 -6.72 -8.28
C ALA A 87 7.50 -7.86 -9.32
N ALA A 88 7.49 -9.12 -8.86
CA ALA A 88 7.53 -10.29 -9.74
C ALA A 88 6.14 -10.72 -10.23
N ASP A 89 5.07 -10.23 -9.61
CA ASP A 89 3.69 -10.56 -9.96
C ASP A 89 3.18 -9.66 -11.10
N PRO A 90 2.94 -10.20 -12.31
CA PRO A 90 2.48 -9.40 -13.44
C PRO A 90 1.06 -8.85 -13.25
N GLU A 91 0.30 -9.35 -12.27
CA GLU A 91 -1.03 -8.86 -11.95
C GLU A 91 -1.02 -7.70 -10.95
N LEU A 92 0.15 -7.27 -10.47
CA LEU A 92 0.31 -6.11 -9.59
C LEU A 92 0.99 -4.95 -10.32
N SER A 93 0.53 -3.74 -10.04
CA SER A 93 1.26 -2.52 -10.42
C SER A 93 1.94 -1.94 -9.20
N VAL A 94 3.26 -1.73 -9.30
CA VAL A 94 4.07 -1.09 -8.27
C VAL A 94 4.60 0.22 -8.83
N GLY A 95 4.33 1.32 -8.12
CA GLY A 95 4.74 2.64 -8.54
C GLY A 95 4.76 3.62 -7.38
N THR A 96 5.14 4.85 -7.68
CA THR A 96 5.12 5.98 -6.76
C THR A 96 3.71 6.55 -6.62
N ALA A 97 3.46 7.28 -5.52
CA ALA A 97 2.22 8.01 -5.35
C ALA A 97 1.97 9.05 -6.47
N GLY A 98 3.05 9.61 -7.05
CA GLY A 98 2.98 10.54 -8.18
C GLY A 98 2.46 9.86 -9.45
N GLU A 99 3.04 8.72 -9.82
CA GLU A 99 2.59 7.92 -10.97
C GLU A 99 1.14 7.47 -10.80
N LEU A 100 0.73 7.08 -9.58
CA LEU A 100 -0.64 6.70 -9.30
C LEU A 100 -1.61 7.90 -9.40
N ALA A 101 -1.21 9.08 -8.93
CA ALA A 101 -2.02 10.29 -9.05
C ALA A 101 -2.17 10.76 -10.50
N GLU A 102 -1.11 10.65 -11.30
CA GLU A 102 -1.13 10.93 -12.74
C GLU A 102 -2.02 9.92 -13.48
N HIS A 103 -1.88 8.62 -13.18
CA HIS A 103 -2.74 7.57 -13.73
C HIS A 103 -4.21 7.84 -13.43
N HIS A 104 -4.57 8.08 -12.16
CA HIS A 104 -5.95 8.41 -11.77
C HIS A 104 -6.46 9.67 -12.48
N THR A 105 -5.60 10.67 -12.69
CA THR A 105 -5.98 11.90 -13.39
C THR A 105 -6.31 11.67 -14.86
N ASN A 106 -5.56 10.80 -15.53
CA ASN A 106 -5.68 10.55 -16.96
C ASN A 106 -6.70 9.45 -17.29
N ALA A 107 -6.86 8.46 -16.42
CA ALA A 107 -7.71 7.30 -16.64
C ALA A 107 -9.16 7.50 -16.19
N VAL A 108 -9.41 8.26 -15.11
CA VAL A 108 -10.74 8.37 -14.51
C VAL A 108 -11.47 9.63 -14.98
N LYS A 109 -12.45 9.45 -15.88
CA LYS A 109 -13.44 10.49 -16.21
C LYS A 109 -14.40 10.65 -15.04
N GLU A 110 -14.20 11.70 -14.24
CA GLU A 110 -15.08 12.23 -13.19
C GLU A 110 -16.22 11.31 -12.70
N THR A 111 -15.98 10.36 -11.81
CA THR A 111 -17.05 9.87 -10.91
C THR A 111 -16.48 9.26 -9.63
N LEU A 112 -17.18 9.47 -8.51
CA LEU A 112 -16.96 8.88 -7.18
C LEU A 112 -17.25 7.37 -7.10
N THR A 113 -17.36 6.71 -8.25
CA THR A 113 -17.62 5.29 -8.37
C THR A 113 -16.99 4.83 -9.68
N VAL A 114 -15.82 4.20 -9.58
CA VAL A 114 -15.23 3.45 -10.70
C VAL A 114 -15.39 1.98 -10.33
N PRO A 115 -16.27 1.24 -11.02
CA PRO A 115 -16.34 -0.22 -10.89
C PRO A 115 -14.94 -0.83 -11.09
N ILE A 116 -14.62 -1.89 -10.34
CA ILE A 116 -13.31 -2.56 -10.36
C ILE A 116 -12.85 -2.96 -11.78
N ASP A 117 -13.82 -3.23 -12.66
CA ASP A 117 -13.69 -3.59 -14.07
C ASP A 117 -13.36 -2.41 -15.00
N GLU A 118 -13.48 -1.17 -14.50
CA GLU A 118 -13.15 0.06 -15.23
C GLU A 118 -11.81 0.69 -14.80
N LEU A 119 -11.18 0.18 -13.74
CA LEU A 119 -9.83 0.55 -13.33
C LEU A 119 -8.80 -0.07 -14.31
N GLY A 120 -8.54 0.64 -15.39
CA GLY A 120 -7.49 0.29 -16.35
C GLY A 120 -6.12 0.20 -15.67
N ARG A 121 -5.26 -0.70 -16.17
CA ARG A 121 -3.91 -0.91 -15.64
C ARG A 121 -2.94 0.17 -16.16
N PRO A 122 -2.00 0.67 -15.34
CA PRO A 122 -1.02 1.66 -15.78
C PRO A 122 -0.02 1.15 -16.83
N ASP A 123 0.09 -0.16 -17.03
CA ASP A 123 0.90 -0.77 -18.09
C ASP A 123 0.12 -1.03 -19.40
N GLY A 124 -1.18 -0.75 -19.43
CA GLY A 124 -2.01 -0.84 -20.64
C GLY A 124 -2.41 -2.26 -21.06
N THR A 125 -2.22 -3.27 -20.21
CA THR A 125 -2.80 -4.60 -20.48
C THR A 125 -4.24 -4.67 -19.98
N ALA A 126 -5.10 -5.33 -20.75
CA ALA A 126 -6.53 -5.48 -20.46
C ALA A 126 -6.77 -6.46 -19.31
#